data_AF-A0A4Z0VZQ0-F1
#
_entry.id   AF-A0A4Z0VZQ0-F1
#
_cell.length_a   1.000
_cell.length_b   1.000
_cell.length_c   1.000
_cell.angle_alpha   90.00
_cell.angle_beta   90.00
_cell.angle_gamma   90.00
#
_symmetry.space_group_name_H-M   'P 1'
#
loop_
_entity.id
_entity.type
_entity.pdbx_description
1 polymer ?
#
loop_
_entity_poly.entity_id
_entity_poly.type
_entity_poly.pdbx_seq_one_letter_code
_entity_poly.pdbx_strand_id
1 'polypeptide(L)'
;MKEILKLTKKEIENLSFNQQMEYLEEINDLFQKDNGDMDVENALELYKKSLEILSKAKGKLNLLKEEKEKIDKEYEKLFDNEKIEE
;
A
#
# COMPACT_ATOMS: atom_id res chain seq x y z
N MET A 1 -13.13 5.01 14.46
CA MET A 1 -12.13 5.76 15.27
C MET A 1 -11.21 4.84 16.11
N LYS A 2 -11.67 3.72 16.69
CA LYS A 2 -10.85 2.89 17.62
C LYS A 2 -10.04 1.72 17.03
N GLU A 3 -10.27 1.26 15.81
CA GLU A 3 -9.63 0.03 15.31
C GLU A 3 -8.23 0.24 14.73
N ILE A 4 -8.03 1.29 13.92
CA ILE A 4 -6.69 1.64 13.40
C ILE A 4 -5.67 1.86 14.51
N LEU A 5 -6.04 2.59 15.57
CA LEU A 5 -5.14 2.85 16.69
C LEU A 5 -4.70 1.57 17.41
N LYS A 6 -5.49 0.49 17.31
CA LYS A 6 -5.17 -0.82 17.90
C LYS A 6 -4.35 -1.70 16.98
N LEU A 7 -4.23 -1.39 15.70
CA LEU A 7 -3.44 -2.19 14.77
C LEU A 7 -1.98 -2.22 15.22
N THR A 8 -1.51 -3.42 15.48
CA THR A 8 -0.11 -3.71 15.70
C THR A 8 0.64 -3.70 14.36
N LYS A 9 1.94 -3.49 14.44
CA LYS A 9 2.84 -3.59 13.28
C LYS A 9 2.67 -4.91 12.53
N LYS A 10 2.55 -6.03 13.25
CA LYS A 10 2.37 -7.37 12.67
C LYS A 10 1.04 -7.48 11.92
N GLU A 11 -0.03 -6.86 12.41
CA GLU A 11 -1.31 -6.83 11.70
C GLU A 11 -1.21 -6.00 10.43
N ILE A 12 -0.56 -4.82 10.49
CA ILE A 12 -0.30 -3.98 9.30
C ILE A 12 0.47 -4.73 8.22
N GLU A 13 1.44 -5.57 8.62
CA GLU A 13 2.22 -6.40 7.69
C GLU A 13 1.40 -7.43 6.93
N ASN A 14 0.31 -7.92 7.54
CA ASN A 14 -0.53 -8.97 6.96
C ASN A 14 -1.75 -8.43 6.19
N LEU A 15 -1.97 -7.11 6.20
CA LEU A 15 -3.07 -6.51 5.43
C LEU A 15 -2.90 -6.77 3.94
N SER A 16 -4.00 -7.00 3.23
CA SER A 16 -4.03 -6.94 1.76
C SER A 16 -3.84 -5.49 1.27
N PHE A 17 -3.55 -5.30 -0.03
CA PHE A 17 -3.41 -3.94 -0.58
C PHE A 17 -4.71 -3.12 -0.45
N ASN A 18 -5.87 -3.74 -0.70
CA ASN A 18 -7.17 -3.06 -0.56
C ASN A 18 -7.43 -2.62 0.88
N GLN A 19 -7.19 -3.51 1.85
CA GLN A 19 -7.30 -3.15 3.27
C GLN A 19 -6.35 -2.01 3.66
N GLN A 20 -5.12 -2.00 3.10
CA GLN A 20 -4.19 -0.90 3.32
C GLN A 20 -4.76 0.43 2.80
N MET A 21 -5.44 0.44 1.65
CA MET A 21 -6.07 1.65 1.11
C MET A 21 -7.28 2.08 1.93
N GLU A 22 -8.16 1.15 2.31
CA GLU A 22 -9.31 1.40 3.17
C GLU A 22 -8.89 2.08 4.48
N TYR A 23 -7.85 1.55 5.14
CA TYR A 23 -7.35 2.18 6.37
C TYR A 23 -6.74 3.56 6.13
N LEU A 24 -6.07 3.81 5.01
CA LEU A 24 -5.54 5.14 4.70
C LEU A 24 -6.65 6.15 4.44
N GLU A 25 -7.71 5.74 3.74
CA GLU A 25 -8.92 6.54 3.54
C GLU A 25 -9.59 6.85 4.87
N GLU A 26 -9.76 5.85 5.74
CA GLU A 26 -10.29 6.06 7.09
C GLU A 26 -9.46 7.05 7.91
N ILE A 27 -8.12 6.97 7.87
CA ILE A 27 -7.26 7.92 8.59
C ILE A 27 -7.40 9.33 8.02
N ASN A 28 -7.41 9.47 6.69
CA ASN A 28 -7.62 10.77 6.06
C ASN A 28 -8.99 11.37 6.44
N ASP A 29 -10.03 10.55 6.43
CA ASP A 29 -11.37 10.95 6.87
C ASP A 29 -11.40 11.41 8.32
N LEU A 30 -10.66 10.73 9.20
CA LEU A 30 -10.54 11.13 10.60
C LEU A 30 -9.88 12.51 10.72
N PHE A 31 -8.80 12.78 9.98
CA PHE A 31 -8.16 14.09 9.99
C PHE A 31 -9.02 15.20 9.37
N GLN A 32 -9.81 14.90 8.34
CA GLN A 32 -10.67 15.89 7.67
C GLN A 32 -11.94 16.20 8.46
N LYS A 33 -12.50 15.20 9.15
CA LYS A 33 -13.72 15.34 9.97
C LYS A 33 -13.42 15.87 11.37
N ASP A 34 -12.15 15.88 11.77
CA ASP A 34 -11.73 16.43 13.04
C ASP A 34 -11.82 17.96 13.02
N ASN A 35 -12.71 18.51 13.85
CA ASN A 35 -12.86 19.96 14.03
C ASN A 35 -11.87 20.51 15.08
N GLY A 36 -10.73 19.84 15.28
CA GLY A 36 -9.74 20.12 16.31
C GLY A 36 -10.02 19.43 17.66
N ASP A 37 -10.81 18.36 17.67
CA ASP A 37 -11.13 17.57 18.86
C ASP A 37 -10.12 16.42 19.09
N MET A 38 -9.33 16.07 18.09
CA MET A 38 -8.29 15.05 18.22
C MET A 38 -7.10 15.59 19.02
N ASP A 39 -6.75 14.89 20.11
CA ASP A 39 -5.53 15.21 20.84
C ASP A 39 -4.28 14.90 20.00
N VAL A 40 -3.23 15.67 20.28
CA VAL A 40 -1.97 15.64 19.52
C VAL A 40 -1.29 14.27 19.58
N GLU A 41 -1.44 13.52 20.67
CA GLU A 41 -0.82 12.18 20.80
C GLU A 41 -1.48 11.18 19.85
N ASN A 42 -2.82 11.15 19.81
CA ASN A 42 -3.57 10.33 18.89
C ASN A 42 -3.33 10.72 17.42
N ALA A 43 -3.26 12.02 17.12
CA ALA A 43 -2.91 12.51 15.78
C ALA A 43 -1.53 12.01 15.33
N LEU A 44 -0.54 12.11 16.23
CA LEU A 44 0.83 11.64 15.96
C LEU A 44 0.89 10.13 15.74
N GLU A 45 0.13 9.34 16.51
CA GLU A 45 0.07 7.89 16.35
C GLU A 45 -0.62 7.48 15.04
N LEU A 46 -1.74 8.11 14.67
CA LEU A 46 -2.40 7.88 13.39
C LEU A 46 -1.47 8.19 12.21
N TYR A 47 -0.70 9.28 12.31
CA TYR A 47 0.27 9.65 11.28
C TYR A 47 1.37 8.59 11.14
N LYS A 48 1.95 8.12 12.24
CA LYS A 48 2.95 7.04 12.23
C LYS A 48 2.41 5.76 11.59
N LYS A 49 1.20 5.34 11.95
CA LYS A 49 0.56 4.16 11.37
C LYS A 49 0.30 4.34 9.87
N SER A 50 -0.13 5.53 9.44
CA SER A 50 -0.32 5.84 8.01
C SER A 50 0.97 5.65 7.22
N LEU A 51 2.08 6.16 7.74
CA LEU A 51 3.39 5.99 7.10
C LEU A 51 3.82 4.53 7.00
N GLU A 52 3.54 3.73 8.03
CA GLU A 52 3.83 2.30 8.03
C GLU A 52 2.99 1.55 6.98
N ILE A 53 1.69 1.83 6.92
CA ILE A 53 0.77 1.27 5.92
C ILE A 53 1.22 1.65 4.50
N LEU A 54 1.50 2.94 4.25
CA LEU A 54 1.99 3.45 2.96
C LEU A 54 3.29 2.79 2.53
N SER A 55 4.24 2.63 3.46
CA SER A 55 5.52 2.01 3.17
C SER A 55 5.36 0.56 2.72
N LYS A 56 4.45 -0.18 3.36
CA LYS A 56 4.14 -1.57 2.98
C LYS A 56 3.40 -1.65 1.66
N ALA A 57 2.43 -0.77 1.43
CA ALA A 57 1.72 -0.69 0.15
C ALA A 57 2.69 -0.40 -1.02
N LYS A 58 3.61 0.55 -0.84
CA LYS A 58 4.68 0.86 -1.81
C LYS A 58 5.57 -0.34 -2.10
N GLY A 59 5.95 -1.10 -1.06
CA GLY A 59 6.75 -2.32 -1.23
C GLY A 59 6.06 -3.34 -2.14
N LYS A 60 4.76 -3.58 -1.95
CA LYS A 60 3.98 -4.49 -2.81
C LYS A 60 3.89 -4.01 -4.25
N LEU A 61 3.69 -2.70 -4.46
CA LEU A 61 3.63 -2.11 -5.80
C LEU A 61 4.97 -2.25 -6.55
N ASN A 62 6.10 -2.10 -5.85
CA ASN A 62 7.41 -2.31 -6.43
C ASN A 62 7.59 -3.77 -6.87
N LEU A 63 7.19 -4.74 -6.03
CA LEU A 63 7.27 -6.16 -6.38
C LEU A 63 6.41 -6.48 -7.62
N LEU A 64 5.17 -5.98 -7.67
CA LEU A 64 4.29 -6.17 -8.83
C LEU A 64 4.87 -5.54 -10.11
N LYS A 65 5.52 -4.37 -9.99
CA LYS A 65 6.20 -3.73 -11.11
C LYS A 65 7.36 -4.59 -11.63
N GLU A 66 8.18 -5.12 -10.74
CA GLU A 66 9.29 -6.00 -11.11
C GLU A 66 8.80 -7.32 -11.76
N GLU A 67 7.72 -7.90 -11.25
CA GLU A 67 7.09 -9.08 -11.85
C GLU A 67 6.56 -8.78 -13.25
N LYS A 68 5.86 -7.65 -13.42
CA LYS A 68 5.40 -7.20 -14.74
C LYS A 68 6.56 -7.04 -15.71
N GLU A 69 7.64 -6.36 -15.32
CA GLU A 69 8.82 -6.15 -16.18
C GLU A 69 9.48 -7.48 -16.59
N LYS A 70 9.42 -8.52 -15.77
CA LYS A 70 9.91 -9.86 -16.14
C LYS A 70 9.00 -10.51 -17.19
N ILE A 71 7.69 -10.45 -16.98
CA ILE A 71 6.69 -11.00 -17.92
C ILE A 71 6.81 -10.28 -19.26
N ASP A 72 6.91 -8.95 -19.27
CA ASP A 72 7.05 -8.16 -20.50
C ASP A 72 8.29 -8.59 -21.30
N LYS A 73 9.44 -8.80 -20.62
CA LYS A 73 10.67 -9.30 -21.26
C LYS A 73 10.56 -10.73 -21.78
N GLU A 74 9.85 -11.60 -21.07
CA GLU A 74 9.58 -12.96 -21.54
C GLU A 74 8.69 -12.95 -22.78
N TYR A 75 7.66 -12.09 -22.78
CA TYR A 75 6.78 -11.90 -23.91
C TYR A 75 7.54 -11.39 -25.14
N GLU A 76 8.34 -10.32 -25.01
CA GLU A 76 9.17 -9.78 -26.10
C GLU A 76 10.07 -10.85 -26.76
N LYS A 77 10.72 -11.71 -25.96
CA LYS A 77 11.55 -12.81 -26.48
C LYS A 77 10.78 -13.82 -27.33
N LEU A 78 9.51 -14.08 -27.00
CA LEU A 78 8.68 -15.00 -27.79
C LEU A 78 8.41 -14.40 -29.18
N PHE A 79 8.05 -13.12 -29.28
CA PHE A 79 7.80 -12.46 -30.57
C PHE A 79 9.07 -12.26 -31.41
N ASP A 80 10.22 -12.02 -30.77
CA ASP A 80 11.49 -11.91 -31.49
C ASP A 80 11.92 -13.26 -32.08
N ASN A 81 11.61 -14.38 -31.41
CA ASN A 81 11.89 -15.72 -31.93
C ASN A 81 10.93 -16.12 -33.07
N GLU A 82 9.67 -15.72 -33.02
CA GLU A 82 8.69 -15.99 -34.11
C GLU A 82 9.07 -15.27 -35.42
N LYS A 83 9.75 -14.11 -35.36
CA LYS A 83 10.21 -13.39 -36.55
C LYS A 83 11.44 -13.98 -37.24
N ILE A 84 12.13 -14.94 -36.62
CA ILE A 84 13.32 -15.58 -37.19
C ILE A 84 12.93 -16.83 -38.01
N GLU A 85 11.69 -17.33 -37.85
CA GLU A 85 11.19 -18.53 -38.54
C GLU A 85 10.36 -18.24 -39.81
N GLU A 86 10.17 -16.98 -40.20
CA GLU A 86 9.61 -16.53 -41.50
C GLU A 86 10.68 -16.02 -42.47
#